data_AF-A0A919GPA8-F1
#
_entry.id   AF-A0A919GPA8-F1
#
_cell.length_a   1.000
_cell.length_b   1.000
_cell.length_c   1.000
_cell.angle_alpha   90.00
_cell.angle_beta   90.00
_cell.angle_gamma   90.00
#
_symmetry.space_group_name_H-M   'P 1'
#
loop_
_entity.id
_entity.type
_entity.pdbx_description
1 polymer ?
#
loop_
_entity_poly.entity_id
_entity_poly.type
_entity_poly.pdbx_seq_one_letter_code
_entity_poly.pdbx_strand_id
1 'polypeptide(L)'
;MSTETLNARAAEALAKLERALLPLPLIRAVTRYEVAAFHYDELVARPASTLSPAEFDSIGQAQQTMADMFGVLAKAGRTDLLAPLETATRYRYASECCRRLSASGDVDGCLEAQDEMAMCRCHLAKAGRLDLIGGAA
;
A
#
# COMPACT_ATOMS: atom_id res chain seq x y z
N MET A 1 8.98 -11.12 -35.96
CA MET A 1 8.01 -10.57 -34.98
C MET A 1 8.81 -9.90 -33.88
N SER A 2 9.04 -8.60 -33.99
CA SER A 2 9.81 -7.85 -33.00
C SER A 2 8.87 -7.37 -31.90
N THR A 3 9.06 -7.88 -30.69
CA THR A 3 8.45 -7.34 -29.47
C THR A 3 9.10 -5.99 -29.19
N GLU A 4 8.54 -4.95 -29.78
CA GLU A 4 8.95 -3.58 -29.55
C GLU A 4 8.70 -3.26 -28.07
N THR A 5 9.79 -3.18 -27.31
CA THR A 5 9.75 -2.88 -25.89
C THR A 5 9.32 -1.43 -25.77
N LEU A 6 8.10 -1.20 -25.27
CA LEU A 6 7.63 0.14 -24.88
C LEU A 6 8.74 0.81 -24.07
N ASN A 7 9.22 1.97 -24.51
CA ASN A 7 10.16 2.74 -23.71
C ASN A 7 9.53 3.07 -22.35
N ALA A 8 10.34 3.27 -21.31
CA ALA A 8 9.85 3.43 -19.94
C ALA A 8 8.80 4.55 -19.79
N ARG A 9 8.90 5.63 -20.57
CA ARG A 9 7.91 6.73 -20.56
C ARG A 9 6.57 6.32 -21.15
N ALA A 10 6.57 5.51 -22.21
CA ALA A 10 5.35 5.02 -22.82
C ALA A 10 4.65 3.97 -21.93
N ALA A 11 5.43 3.12 -21.25
CA ALA A 11 4.89 2.20 -20.24
C ALA A 11 4.28 2.95 -19.04
N GLU A 12 4.93 4.01 -18.57
CA GLU A 12 4.41 4.87 -17.51
C GLU A 12 3.11 5.59 -17.92
N ALA A 13 3.07 6.14 -19.14
CA ALA A 13 1.89 6.81 -19.67
C ALA A 13 0.71 5.84 -19.85
N LEU A 14 0.96 4.62 -20.33
CA LEU A 14 -0.06 3.57 -20.45
C LEU A 14 -0.60 3.16 -19.08
N ALA A 15 0.27 2.92 -18.10
CA ALA A 15 -0.14 2.57 -16.74
C ALA A 15 -0.99 3.66 -16.08
N LYS A 16 -0.70 4.95 -16.36
CA LYS A 16 -1.51 6.09 -15.94
C LYS A 16 -2.88 6.10 -16.63
N LEU A 17 -2.92 5.83 -17.93
CA LEU A 17 -4.17 5.76 -18.73
C LEU A 17 -5.06 4.59 -18.31
N GLU A 18 -4.50 3.39 -18.16
CA GLU A 18 -5.23 2.20 -17.71
C GLU A 18 -5.86 2.40 -16.33
N ARG A 19 -5.19 3.14 -15.44
CA ARG A 19 -5.76 3.56 -14.16
C ARG A 19 -6.86 4.61 -14.30
N ALA A 20 -6.65 5.61 -15.15
CA ALA A 20 -7.65 6.65 -15.41
C ALA A 20 -8.94 6.07 -16.03
N LEU A 21 -8.83 4.94 -16.74
CA LEU A 21 -9.94 4.25 -17.38
C LEU A 21 -10.55 3.11 -16.55
N LEU A 22 -10.13 2.95 -15.29
CA LEU A 22 -10.72 1.92 -14.43
C LEU A 22 -12.23 2.17 -14.23
N PRO A 23 -13.07 1.12 -14.34
CA PRO A 23 -14.47 1.21 -13.97
C PRO A 23 -14.64 1.78 -12.56
N LEU A 24 -15.59 2.71 -12.41
CA LEU A 24 -15.89 3.36 -11.13
C LEU A 24 -16.09 2.36 -9.96
N PRO A 25 -16.72 1.18 -10.14
CA PRO A 25 -16.81 0.18 -9.07
C PRO A 25 -15.45 -0.32 -8.57
N LEU A 26 -14.45 -0.49 -9.45
CA LEU A 26 -13.11 -0.91 -9.06
C LEU A 26 -12.36 0.19 -8.34
N ILE A 27 -12.46 1.44 -8.82
CA ILE A 27 -11.88 2.61 -8.14
C ILE A 27 -12.43 2.70 -6.71
N ARG A 28 -13.76 2.58 -6.55
CA ARG A 28 -14.40 2.59 -5.23
C ARG A 28 -13.98 1.43 -4.36
N ALA A 29 -13.84 0.23 -4.92
CA ALA A 29 -13.39 -0.94 -4.17
C ALA A 29 -11.96 -0.77 -3.66
N VAL A 30 -11.03 -0.33 -4.51
CA VAL A 30 -9.64 -0.03 -4.12
C VAL A 30 -9.61 1.06 -3.05
N THR A 31 -10.31 2.18 -3.27
CA THR A 31 -10.32 3.30 -2.31
C THR A 31 -10.85 2.88 -0.94
N ARG A 32 -11.95 2.12 -0.90
CA ARG A 32 -12.53 1.63 0.37
C ARG A 32 -11.63 0.61 1.04
N TYR A 33 -10.99 -0.26 0.28
CA TYR A 33 -10.00 -1.20 0.80
C TYR A 33 -8.82 -0.44 1.44
N GLU A 34 -8.25 0.54 0.73
CA GLU A 34 -7.14 1.36 1.21
C GLU A 34 -7.50 2.08 2.52
N VAL A 35 -8.63 2.79 2.57
CA VAL A 35 -9.08 3.47 3.79
C VAL A 35 -9.27 2.50 4.95
N ALA A 36 -9.88 1.33 4.70
CA ALA A 36 -10.07 0.32 5.73
C ALA A 36 -8.73 -0.26 6.22
N ALA A 37 -7.78 -0.50 5.32
CA ALA A 37 -6.45 -0.99 5.65
C ALA A 37 -5.65 0.02 6.48
N PHE A 38 -5.68 1.32 6.10
CA PHE A 38 -5.04 2.37 6.89
C PHE A 38 -5.64 2.47 8.30
N HIS A 39 -6.97 2.49 8.40
CA HIS A 39 -7.67 2.55 9.69
C HIS A 39 -7.38 1.32 10.56
N TYR A 40 -7.32 0.14 9.94
CA TYR A 40 -6.91 -1.09 10.61
C TYR A 40 -5.48 -0.97 11.16
N ASP A 41 -4.52 -0.59 10.31
CA ASP A 41 -3.10 -0.41 10.67
C ASP A 41 -2.95 0.57 11.86
N GLU A 42 -3.67 1.69 11.85
CA GLU A 42 -3.65 2.69 12.93
C GLU A 42 -4.15 2.13 14.26
N LEU A 43 -5.23 1.34 14.24
CA LEU A 43 -5.82 0.77 15.45
C LEU A 43 -4.97 -0.36 16.03
N VAL A 44 -4.43 -1.25 15.19
CA VAL A 44 -3.64 -2.40 15.67
C VAL A 44 -2.23 -2.04 16.10
N ALA A 45 -1.71 -0.88 15.68
CA ALA A 45 -0.43 -0.36 16.16
C ALA A 45 -0.48 0.10 17.63
N ARG A 46 -1.68 0.31 18.20
CA ARG A 46 -1.88 0.74 19.58
C ARG A 46 -2.04 -0.46 20.51
N PRO A 47 -1.57 -0.40 21.78
CA PRO A 47 -1.86 -1.45 22.75
C PRO A 47 -3.37 -1.59 22.95
N ALA A 48 -3.87 -2.82 22.98
CA ALA A 48 -5.31 -3.09 23.11
C ALA A 48 -5.94 -2.44 24.36
N SER A 49 -5.17 -2.29 25.45
CA SER A 49 -5.60 -1.59 26.67
C SER A 49 -5.88 -0.10 26.49
N THR A 50 -5.47 0.50 25.37
CA THR A 50 -5.66 1.91 25.03
C THR A 50 -6.82 2.15 24.05
N LEU A 51 -7.50 1.08 23.62
CA LEU A 51 -8.64 1.16 22.71
C LEU A 51 -9.93 1.25 23.53
N SER A 52 -10.80 2.18 23.16
CA SER A 52 -12.19 2.15 23.59
C SER A 52 -12.92 0.94 22.96
N PRO A 53 -14.06 0.51 23.53
CA PRO A 53 -14.87 -0.55 22.93
C PRO A 53 -15.26 -0.27 21.47
N ALA A 54 -15.61 0.99 21.15
CA ALA A 54 -15.97 1.38 19.79
C ALA A 54 -14.79 1.30 18.81
N GLU A 55 -13.58 1.66 19.25
CA GLU A 55 -12.36 1.49 18.45
C GLU A 55 -12.04 0.01 18.23
N PHE A 56 -12.22 -0.83 19.26
CA PHE A 56 -12.04 -2.27 19.14
C PHE A 56 -13.02 -2.88 18.13
N ASP A 57 -14.31 -2.53 18.20
CA ASP A 57 -15.31 -2.97 17.21
C ASP A 57 -15.00 -2.47 15.80
N SER A 58 -14.39 -1.29 15.69
CA SER A 58 -13.99 -0.71 14.41
C SER A 58 -12.90 -1.52 13.69
N ILE A 59 -12.07 -2.28 14.43
CA ILE A 59 -11.12 -3.24 13.84
C ILE A 59 -11.88 -4.30 13.02
N GLY A 60 -12.94 -4.88 13.59
CA GLY A 60 -13.76 -5.88 12.91
C GLY A 60 -14.47 -5.30 11.67
N GLN A 61 -14.94 -4.05 11.75
CA GLN A 61 -15.56 -3.36 10.61
C GLN A 61 -14.55 -3.09 9.47
N ALA A 62 -13.33 -2.70 9.81
CA ALA A 62 -12.26 -2.50 8.85
C ALA A 62 -11.89 -3.83 8.16
N GLN A 63 -11.73 -4.92 8.92
CA GLN A 63 -11.48 -6.25 8.38
C GLN A 63 -12.59 -6.72 7.44
N GLN A 64 -13.86 -6.55 7.83
CA GLN A 64 -14.99 -6.89 6.98
C GLN A 64 -14.99 -6.08 5.68
N THR A 65 -14.74 -4.77 5.76
CA THR A 65 -14.66 -3.90 4.58
C THR A 65 -13.54 -4.33 3.64
N MET A 66 -12.35 -4.66 4.17
CA MET A 66 -11.25 -5.19 3.38
C MET A 66 -11.65 -6.51 2.69
N ALA A 67 -12.26 -7.45 3.41
CA ALA A 67 -12.72 -8.72 2.85
C ALA A 67 -13.76 -8.53 1.73
N ASP A 68 -14.75 -7.65 1.93
CA ASP A 68 -15.80 -7.37 0.96
C ASP A 68 -15.24 -6.75 -0.32
N MET A 69 -14.37 -5.73 -0.18
CA MET A 69 -13.77 -5.06 -1.34
C MET A 69 -12.76 -5.96 -2.06
N PHE A 70 -12.01 -6.78 -1.34
CA PHE A 70 -11.20 -7.83 -1.95
C PHE A 70 -12.06 -8.78 -2.77
N GLY A 71 -13.21 -9.21 -2.25
CA GLY A 71 -14.16 -10.05 -2.99
C GLY A 71 -14.67 -9.40 -4.28
N VAL A 72 -14.90 -8.09 -4.29
CA VAL A 72 -15.26 -7.33 -5.51
C VAL A 72 -14.11 -7.34 -6.52
N LEU A 73 -12.88 -7.08 -6.08
CA LEU A 73 -11.71 -7.06 -6.95
C LEU A 73 -11.37 -8.46 -7.49
N ALA A 74 -11.46 -9.49 -6.66
CA ALA A 74 -11.23 -10.89 -7.03
C ALA A 74 -12.23 -11.36 -8.09
N LYS A 75 -13.52 -11.03 -7.93
CA LYS A 75 -14.55 -11.33 -8.95
C LYS A 75 -14.28 -10.65 -10.28
N ALA A 76 -13.66 -9.48 -10.27
CA ALA A 76 -13.25 -8.76 -11.48
C ALA A 76 -11.90 -9.23 -12.03
N GLY A 77 -11.19 -10.14 -11.36
CA GLY A 77 -9.83 -10.55 -11.70
C GLY A 77 -8.80 -9.43 -11.55
N ARG A 78 -9.08 -8.43 -10.69
CA ARG A 78 -8.29 -7.20 -10.55
C ARG A 78 -7.69 -6.99 -9.15
N THR A 79 -7.27 -8.07 -8.49
CA THR A 79 -6.56 -7.96 -7.20
C THR A 79 -5.17 -7.34 -7.34
N ASP A 80 -4.60 -7.31 -8.56
CA ASP A 80 -3.37 -6.59 -8.90
C ASP A 80 -3.38 -5.13 -8.47
N LEU A 81 -4.58 -4.52 -8.43
CA LEU A 81 -4.76 -3.13 -8.03
C LEU A 81 -4.38 -2.85 -6.56
N LEU A 82 -4.25 -3.88 -5.72
CA LEU A 82 -3.83 -3.75 -4.32
C LEU A 82 -2.32 -3.81 -4.11
N ALA A 83 -1.53 -4.22 -5.12
CA ALA A 83 -0.08 -4.35 -4.99
C ALA A 83 0.64 -3.05 -4.55
N PRO A 84 0.22 -1.83 -4.98
CA PRO A 84 0.80 -0.60 -4.46
C PRO A 84 0.57 -0.43 -2.95
N LEU A 85 -0.59 -0.82 -2.42
CA LEU A 85 -0.87 -0.74 -0.98
C LEU A 85 0.03 -1.69 -0.19
N GLU A 86 0.19 -2.93 -0.64
CA GLU A 86 1.12 -3.89 -0.02
C GLU A 86 2.55 -3.36 0.03
N THR A 87 2.99 -2.72 -1.06
CA THR A 87 4.30 -2.06 -1.15
C THR A 87 4.41 -0.90 -0.16
N ALA A 88 3.36 -0.09 -0.01
CA ALA A 88 3.33 1.00 0.96
C ALA A 88 3.35 0.49 2.41
N THR A 89 2.66 -0.61 2.72
CA THR A 89 2.72 -1.24 4.04
C THR A 89 4.12 -1.75 4.36
N ARG A 90 4.80 -2.41 3.41
CA ARG A 90 6.21 -2.81 3.55
C ARG A 90 7.13 -1.63 3.81
N TYR A 91 6.94 -0.53 3.07
CA TYR A 91 7.69 0.70 3.29
C TYR A 91 7.52 1.23 4.72
N ARG A 92 6.27 1.34 5.21
CA ARG A 92 6.00 1.83 6.57
C ARG A 92 6.63 0.94 7.63
N TYR A 93 6.54 -0.38 7.46
CA TYR A 93 7.19 -1.35 8.35
C TYR A 93 8.72 -1.19 8.35
N ALA A 94 9.35 -1.12 7.18
CA ALA A 94 10.79 -0.91 7.06
C ALA A 94 11.24 0.42 7.69
N SER A 95 10.47 1.49 7.48
CA SER A 95 10.72 2.80 8.10
C SER A 95 10.68 2.73 9.63
N GLU A 96 9.69 2.04 10.19
CA GLU A 96 9.59 1.85 11.64
C GLU A 96 10.72 0.96 12.18
N CYS A 97 11.09 -0.10 11.45
CA CYS A 97 12.24 -0.94 11.79
C CYS A 97 13.54 -0.15 11.82
N CYS A 98 13.86 0.65 10.80
CA CYS A 98 15.09 1.45 10.81
C CYS A 98 15.08 2.46 11.97
N ARG A 99 13.94 3.09 12.28
CA ARG A 99 13.83 3.98 13.44
C ARG A 99 14.20 3.27 14.75
N ARG A 100 13.70 2.05 14.95
CA ARG A 100 14.01 1.24 16.13
C ARG A 100 15.48 0.78 16.17
N LEU A 101 16.01 0.30 15.04
CA LEU A 101 17.38 -0.22 14.92
C LEU A 101 18.43 0.90 15.06
N SER A 102 18.15 2.07 14.50
CA SER A 102 18.95 3.28 14.70
C SER A 102 19.01 3.66 16.18
N ALA A 103 17.88 3.58 16.90
CA ALA A 103 17.84 3.89 18.33
C ALA A 103 18.63 2.89 19.19
N SER A 104 18.76 1.63 18.75
CA SER A 104 19.60 0.63 19.42
C SER A 104 21.06 0.61 18.97
N GLY A 105 21.44 1.45 18.00
CA GLY A 105 22.79 1.48 17.42
C GLY A 105 23.10 0.31 16.47
N ASP A 106 22.08 -0.42 16.02
CA ASP A 106 22.22 -1.48 15.02
C ASP A 106 22.26 -0.86 13.62
N VAL A 107 23.48 -0.56 13.17
CA VAL A 107 23.73 0.12 11.90
C VAL A 107 23.42 -0.78 10.71
N ASP A 108 23.87 -2.02 10.75
CA ASP A 108 23.70 -2.98 9.64
C ASP A 108 22.21 -3.27 9.41
N GLY A 109 21.45 -3.50 10.48
CA GLY A 109 20.00 -3.69 10.37
C GLY A 109 19.26 -2.45 9.85
N CYS A 110 19.71 -1.23 10.20
CA CYS A 110 19.10 -0.02 9.64
C CYS A 110 19.41 0.14 8.15
N LEU A 111 20.61 -0.25 7.68
CA LEU A 111 20.96 -0.22 6.26
C LEU A 111 20.06 -1.16 5.44
N GLU A 112 19.85 -2.40 5.91
CA GLU A 112 18.92 -3.34 5.27
C GLU A 112 17.50 -2.77 5.17
N ALA A 113 17.02 -2.13 6.25
CA ALA A 113 15.72 -1.47 6.26
C ALA A 113 15.65 -0.27 5.29
N GLN A 114 16.73 0.49 5.13
CA GLN A 114 16.81 1.60 4.17
C GLN A 114 16.78 1.10 2.72
N ASP A 115 17.44 -0.01 2.42
CA ASP A 115 17.41 -0.63 1.09
C ASP A 115 15.99 -1.09 0.72
N GLU A 116 15.29 -1.72 1.66
CA GLU A 116 13.87 -2.10 1.49
C GLU A 116 12.98 -0.87 1.26
N MET A 117 13.20 0.21 2.01
CA MET A 117 12.49 1.49 1.80
C MET A 117 12.75 2.06 0.40
N ALA A 118 14.00 2.03 -0.07
CA ALA A 118 14.38 2.52 -1.40
C ALA A 118 13.73 1.69 -2.52
N MET A 119 13.71 0.37 -2.38
CA MET A 119 13.02 -0.54 -3.30
C MET A 119 11.53 -0.25 -3.36
N CYS A 120 10.87 -0.13 -2.20
CA CYS A 120 9.45 0.18 -2.13
C CYS A 120 9.12 1.54 -2.78
N ARG A 121 9.94 2.57 -2.54
CA ARG A 121 9.79 3.89 -3.19
C ARG A 121 9.89 3.78 -4.71
N CYS A 122 10.82 2.98 -5.24
CA CYS A 122 10.96 2.76 -6.67
C CYS A 122 9.71 2.09 -7.26
N HIS A 123 9.18 1.06 -6.60
CA HIS A 123 7.95 0.38 -7.04
C HIS A 123 6.72 1.30 -6.98
N LEU A 124 6.57 2.08 -5.91
CA LEU A 124 5.48 3.06 -5.79
C LEU A 124 5.59 4.19 -6.81
N ALA A 125 6.80 4.68 -7.10
CA ALA A 125 7.02 5.68 -8.14
C ALA A 125 6.62 5.15 -9.53
N LYS A 126 7.03 3.92 -9.87
CA LYS A 126 6.59 3.24 -11.11
C LYS A 126 5.07 3.06 -11.15
N ALA A 127 4.48 2.73 -10.01
CA ALA A 127 3.04 2.66 -9.85
C ALA A 127 2.37 4.04 -9.77
N GLY A 128 3.07 5.18 -9.81
CA GLY A 128 2.47 6.51 -9.62
C GLY A 128 1.64 6.61 -8.34
N ARG A 129 2.07 5.94 -7.28
CA ARG A 129 1.39 5.86 -5.98
C ARG A 129 2.27 6.29 -4.80
N LEU A 130 3.10 7.30 -5.01
CA LEU A 130 3.92 7.88 -3.92
C LEU A 130 3.05 8.56 -2.84
N ASP A 131 1.79 8.90 -3.17
CA ASP A 131 0.78 9.39 -2.23
C ASP A 131 0.61 8.46 -1.02
N LEU A 132 0.71 7.14 -1.24
CA LEU A 132 0.52 6.13 -0.19
C LEU A 132 1.59 6.15 0.93
N ILE A 133 2.70 6.85 0.71
CA ILE A 133 3.79 7.01 1.68
C ILE A 133 4.08 8.49 1.98
N GLY A 134 3.15 9.40 1.65
CA GLY A 134 3.29 10.83 1.91
C GLY A 134 4.16 11.60 0.90
N GLY A 135 4.49 11.01 -0.25
CA GLY A 135 5.14 11.71 -1.36
C GLY A 135 4.13 12.51 -2.20
N ALA A 136 4.58 13.55 -2.89
CA ALA A 136 3.77 14.25 -3.88
C ALA A 136 3.45 13.31 -5.06
N ALA A 137 2.20 13.35 -5.54
CA ALA A 137 1.69 12.54 -6.66
C ALA A 137 2.21 13.01 -8.02
#